data_AF-A0AAC8YLD6-F1
#
_entry.id   AF-A0AAC8YLD6-F1
#
_cell.length_a   1.000
_cell.length_b   1.000
_cell.length_c   1.000
_cell.angle_alpha   90.00
_cell.angle_beta   90.00
_cell.angle_gamma   90.00
#
_symmetry.space_group_name_H-M   'P 1'
#
loop_
_entity.id
_entity.type
_entity.pdbx_description
1 polymer ?
#
loop_
_entity_poly.entity_id
_entity_poly.type
_entity_poly.pdbx_seq_one_letter_code
_entity_poly.pdbx_strand_id
1 'polypeptide(L)'
;MLRPSSNHPEIEMLSIERLLVPKRVLRKIGERHIERVVASIGEFGFIGAIVVDASLAVIAGLVRLEAARRLGFSELPVIRIDHLTPAQVKAYRIADNKLAEGVAWDDEALRLEFEEILVIDSGFELEVVGFSTGELDLVLDPSDRTDPADHSEIVPTTVAVTRLGDIWQIGSHRLMCGDTKDLETWRRLMLGRQARLIAIDPPYNVAIDSIMGLGGTQYREFTEASGEMNADQFEQFLGRCLSTMAEHLVAGGLIYSFMDWKHIETLLSAGRGQGYDLFNVAVWNKMKGGMGSFYRSAHELCAVFKKPGSAHINNIELGRHGRNRTNVWDEPGFASFGRDRAKTLADHPTVKPVALIADILKDASRRGDIVLDGFCGSGTTLIAAEKTGRIAHCVEIDPLYVDVALRRFEERFGTKAMHVQTGLDFAALRDRRAAEGDVGQAAPGLDPIPDGLGCSVIASPTVPAIEPATSSLHAQPRRRRPPNWVIAQTTEVIGKAGRP
;
A
#
# COMPACT_ATOMS: atom_id res chain seq x y z
N MET A 1 5.82 37.07 40.49
CA MET A 1 7.29 36.92 40.41
C MET A 1 7.64 35.48 40.73
N LEU A 2 8.01 34.67 39.73
CA LEU A 2 8.65 33.38 39.96
C LEU A 2 10.06 33.68 40.45
N ARG A 3 10.41 33.28 41.68
CA ARG A 3 11.79 33.35 42.16
C ARG A 3 12.50 32.09 41.64
N PRO A 4 13.58 32.20 40.86
CA PRO A 4 14.39 31.04 40.54
C PRO A 4 14.98 30.48 41.85
N SER A 5 14.61 29.26 42.21
CA SER A 5 15.25 28.53 43.31
C SER A 5 16.56 27.93 42.80
N SER A 6 17.66 28.15 43.51
CA SER A 6 18.99 27.62 43.19
C SER A 6 19.19 26.14 43.55
N ASN A 7 18.12 25.39 43.80
CA ASN A 7 18.20 23.96 44.12
C ASN A 7 18.20 23.15 42.83
N HIS A 8 19.39 22.76 42.36
CA HIS A 8 19.56 21.79 41.30
C HIS A 8 19.84 20.42 41.93
N PRO A 9 18.86 19.50 41.96
CA PRO A 9 19.11 18.17 42.50
C PRO A 9 20.12 17.42 41.62
N GLU A 10 21.03 16.68 42.26
CA GLU A 10 22.05 15.87 41.58
C GLU A 10 21.46 14.55 41.06
N ILE A 11 22.12 13.96 40.06
CA ILE A 11 21.78 12.63 39.55
C ILE A 11 22.63 11.61 40.31
N GLU A 12 21.98 10.66 40.96
CA GLU A 12 22.60 9.52 41.65
C GLU A 12 22.22 8.19 40.97
N MET A 13 23.14 7.22 40.94
CA MET A 13 22.82 5.86 40.49
C MET A 13 22.26 5.07 41.67
N LEU A 14 21.03 4.56 41.53
CA LEU A 14 20.38 3.76 42.57
C LEU A 14 19.95 2.41 42.03
N SER A 15 20.08 1.39 42.88
CA SER A 15 19.48 0.07 42.63
C SER A 15 17.98 0.18 42.37
N ILE A 16 17.54 -0.47 41.30
CA ILE A 16 16.14 -0.48 40.83
C ILE A 16 15.17 -1.07 41.87
N GLU A 17 15.67 -1.97 42.74
CA GLU A 17 14.90 -2.62 43.80
C GLU A 17 14.53 -1.67 44.94
N ARG A 18 15.29 -0.58 45.10
CA ARG A 18 15.03 0.44 46.13
C ARG A 18 13.93 1.42 45.72
N LEU A 19 13.55 1.44 44.44
CA LEU A 19 12.59 2.39 43.89
C LEU A 19 11.16 1.92 44.12
N LEU A 20 10.37 2.75 44.81
CA LEU A 20 9.02 2.40 45.22
C LEU A 20 7.99 2.90 44.20
N VAL A 21 7.04 2.02 43.85
CA VAL A 21 5.90 2.39 43.01
C VAL A 21 4.97 3.31 43.82
N PRO A 22 4.52 4.45 43.26
CA PRO A 22 3.66 5.37 43.99
C PRO A 22 2.32 4.72 44.30
N LYS A 23 1.78 5.00 45.50
CA LYS A 23 0.48 4.48 45.96
C LYS A 23 -0.70 4.73 45.00
N ARG A 24 -0.60 5.78 44.18
CA ARG A 24 -1.58 6.11 43.13
C ARG A 24 -0.87 6.29 41.82
N VAL A 25 -1.23 5.48 40.84
CA VAL A 25 -0.86 5.65 39.44
C VAL A 25 -1.94 6.52 38.79
N LEU A 26 -1.55 7.71 38.32
CA LEU A 26 -2.51 8.72 37.83
C LEU A 26 -2.91 8.53 36.37
N ARG A 27 -2.12 7.79 35.59
CA ARG A 27 -2.42 7.45 34.19
C ARG A 27 -2.74 5.97 34.05
N LYS A 28 -3.67 5.65 33.15
CA LYS A 28 -3.83 4.27 32.68
C LYS A 28 -2.66 3.97 31.75
N ILE A 29 -1.83 3.01 32.13
CA ILE A 29 -0.67 2.58 31.34
C ILE A 29 -1.08 1.32 30.59
N GLY A 30 -1.10 1.38 29.27
CA GLY A 30 -1.39 0.23 28.42
C GLY A 30 -0.12 -0.54 28.05
N GLU A 31 -0.23 -1.85 27.85
CA GLU A 31 0.90 -2.74 27.54
C GLU A 31 1.71 -2.27 26.33
N ARG A 32 1.04 -1.91 25.22
CA ARG A 32 1.69 -1.38 24.01
C ARG A 32 2.57 -0.14 24.26
N HIS A 33 2.18 0.70 25.22
CA HIS A 33 2.99 1.89 25.54
C HIS A 33 4.27 1.50 26.29
N ILE A 34 4.20 0.50 27.17
CA ILE A 34 5.38 -0.02 27.87
C ILE A 34 6.33 -0.66 26.86
N GLU A 35 5.82 -1.49 25.94
CA GLU A 35 6.62 -2.12 24.87
C GLU A 35 7.37 -1.09 24.03
N ARG A 36 6.72 0.03 23.67
CA ARG A 36 7.40 1.12 22.95
C ARG A 36 8.51 1.77 23.78
N VAL A 37 8.30 2.00 25.06
CA VAL A 37 9.35 2.55 25.94
C VAL A 37 10.48 1.54 26.15
N VAL A 38 10.18 0.23 26.18
CA VAL A 38 11.19 -0.83 26.18
C VAL A 38 12.03 -0.79 24.91
N ALA A 39 11.41 -0.71 23.73
CA ALA A 39 12.13 -0.61 22.46
C ALA A 39 13.02 0.65 22.41
N SER A 40 12.48 1.80 22.79
CA SER A 40 13.21 3.07 22.86
C SER A 40 14.42 3.01 23.79
N ILE A 41 14.28 2.45 25.01
CA ILE A 41 15.40 2.28 25.94
C ILE A 41 16.40 1.23 25.44
N GLY A 42 15.93 0.18 24.76
CA GLY A 42 16.79 -0.81 24.14
C GLY A 42 17.71 -0.22 23.07
N GLU A 43 17.16 0.69 22.25
CA GLU A 43 17.87 1.36 21.16
C GLU A 43 18.80 2.48 21.66
N PHE A 44 18.27 3.41 22.45
CA PHE A 44 19.00 4.63 22.85
C PHE A 44 19.72 4.49 24.20
N GLY A 45 19.51 3.39 24.92
CA GLY A 45 19.91 3.25 26.31
C GLY A 45 19.02 4.04 27.28
N PHE A 46 19.31 3.93 28.57
CA PHE A 46 18.54 4.61 29.62
C PHE A 46 19.03 6.05 29.84
N ILE A 47 18.57 6.99 29.01
CA ILE A 47 19.05 8.39 29.03
C ILE A 47 18.34 9.24 30.11
N GLY A 48 17.02 9.13 30.23
CA GLY A 48 16.25 9.97 31.15
C GLY A 48 16.31 9.48 32.60
N ALA A 49 16.66 10.34 33.55
CA ALA A 49 16.65 10.00 34.98
C ALA A 49 15.24 9.85 35.57
N ILE A 50 15.05 8.93 36.52
CA ILE A 50 13.80 8.78 37.29
C ILE A 50 13.76 9.84 38.39
N VAL A 51 12.61 10.48 38.59
CA VAL A 51 12.47 11.45 39.67
C VAL A 51 11.75 10.79 40.84
N VAL A 52 12.32 10.86 42.05
CA VAL A 52 11.76 10.27 43.27
C VAL A 52 11.64 11.28 44.41
N ASP A 53 10.77 11.01 45.37
CA ASP A 53 10.73 11.78 46.63
C ASP A 53 11.78 11.29 47.64
N ALA A 54 11.85 11.94 48.80
CA ALA A 54 12.76 11.56 49.88
C ALA A 54 12.58 10.11 50.38
N SER A 55 11.44 9.45 50.11
CA SER A 55 11.17 8.05 50.44
C SER A 55 11.49 7.07 49.31
N LEU A 56 12.11 7.54 48.23
CA LEU A 56 12.38 6.78 47.00
C LEU A 56 11.11 6.36 46.24
N ALA A 57 9.96 6.98 46.52
CA ALA A 57 8.76 6.75 45.74
C ALA A 57 8.80 7.55 44.44
N VAL A 58 8.52 6.88 43.32
CA VAL A 58 8.58 7.50 41.98
C VAL A 58 7.56 8.63 41.88
N ILE A 59 8.05 9.79 41.47
CA ILE A 59 7.27 10.97 41.12
C ILE A 59 7.06 11.02 39.61
N ALA A 60 8.13 10.83 38.82
CA ALA A 60 8.11 10.84 37.35
C ALA A 60 9.01 9.73 36.78
N GLY A 61 8.64 9.18 35.62
CA GLY A 61 9.37 8.08 34.98
C GLY A 61 8.92 6.66 35.35
N LEU A 62 7.69 6.48 35.83
CA LEU A 62 7.15 5.16 36.20
C LEU A 62 7.18 4.14 35.04
N VAL A 63 6.84 4.57 33.81
CA VAL A 63 6.89 3.69 32.64
C VAL A 63 8.33 3.32 32.28
N ARG A 64 9.28 4.25 32.45
CA ARG A 64 10.72 3.99 32.26
C ARG A 64 11.25 2.99 33.30
N LEU A 65 10.82 3.10 34.56
CA LEU A 65 11.15 2.12 35.60
C LEU A 65 10.67 0.71 35.20
N GLU A 66 9.43 0.59 34.73
CA GLU A 66 8.88 -0.70 34.31
C GLU A 66 9.63 -1.25 33.08
N ALA A 67 9.92 -0.42 32.10
CA ALA A 67 10.68 -0.83 30.92
C ALA A 67 12.12 -1.26 31.28
N ALA A 68 12.80 -0.53 32.18
CA ALA A 68 14.11 -0.89 32.69
C ALA A 68 14.13 -2.25 33.41
N ARG A 69 13.07 -2.57 34.18
CA ARG A 69 12.93 -3.89 34.81
C ARG A 69 12.87 -5.00 33.78
N ARG A 70 12.11 -4.80 32.69
CA ARG A 70 11.99 -5.78 31.60
C ARG A 70 13.29 -5.99 30.84
N LEU A 71 14.10 -4.94 30.71
CA LEU A 71 15.42 -4.97 30.09
C LEU A 71 16.54 -5.46 31.03
N GLY A 72 16.24 -5.73 32.30
CA GLY A 72 17.20 -6.30 33.25
C GLY A 72 18.21 -5.31 33.85
N PHE A 73 17.91 -4.01 33.87
CA PHE A 73 18.77 -3.03 34.53
C PHE A 73 18.82 -3.26 36.05
N SER A 74 20.02 -3.25 36.63
CA SER A 74 20.23 -3.35 38.09
C SER A 74 20.20 -1.99 38.79
N GLU A 75 20.70 -0.95 38.11
CA GLU A 75 20.78 0.42 38.62
C GLU A 75 20.29 1.42 37.58
N LEU A 76 19.74 2.54 38.04
CA LEU A 76 19.20 3.60 37.20
C LEU A 76 19.65 4.98 37.68
N PRO A 77 19.80 5.96 36.77
CA PRO A 77 20.00 7.35 37.13
C PRO A 77 18.71 7.91 37.76
N VAL A 78 18.84 8.48 38.95
CA VAL A 78 17.74 8.99 39.77
C VAL A 78 18.03 10.41 40.22
N ILE A 79 17.02 11.27 40.13
CA ILE A 79 17.00 12.61 40.71
C ILE A 79 16.13 12.54 41.95
N ARG A 80 16.74 12.71 43.12
CA ARG A 80 16.02 12.75 44.40
C ARG A 80 15.57 14.16 44.73
N ILE A 81 14.26 14.33 44.95
CA ILE A 81 13.67 15.60 45.35
C ILE A 81 13.28 15.53 46.83
N ASP A 82 14.14 16.08 47.69
CA ASP A 82 13.93 16.15 49.14
C ASP A 82 13.58 17.55 49.66
N HIS A 83 13.70 18.58 48.82
CA HIS A 83 13.38 19.97 49.18
C HIS A 83 11.89 20.34 49.02
N LEU A 84 11.08 19.50 48.37
CA LEU A 84 9.66 19.77 48.16
C LEU A 84 8.81 19.27 49.34
N THR A 85 7.81 20.06 49.72
CA THR A 85 6.78 19.61 50.66
C THR A 85 5.96 18.44 50.07
N PRO A 86 5.30 17.61 50.91
CA PRO A 86 4.46 16.51 50.43
C PRO A 86 3.33 16.95 49.48
N ALA A 87 2.83 18.18 49.63
CA ALA A 87 1.84 18.75 48.71
C ALA A 87 2.46 19.11 47.35
N GLN A 88 3.65 19.71 47.35
CA GLN A 88 4.39 20.03 46.13
C GLN A 88 4.82 18.77 45.36
N VAL A 89 5.23 17.70 46.04
CA VAL A 89 5.51 16.40 45.39
C VAL A 89 4.29 15.88 44.63
N LYS A 90 3.11 15.93 45.25
CA LYS A 90 1.85 15.51 44.60
C LYS A 90 1.47 16.43 43.44
N ALA A 91 1.62 17.74 43.60
CA ALA A 91 1.34 18.71 42.55
C ALA A 91 2.28 18.53 41.36
N TYR A 92 3.58 18.33 41.62
CA TYR A 92 4.58 18.09 40.59
C TYR A 92 4.30 16.79 39.83
N ARG A 93 3.90 15.71 40.50
CA ARG A 93 3.47 14.46 39.84
C ARG A 93 2.36 14.71 38.81
N ILE A 94 1.40 15.58 39.14
CA ILE A 94 0.32 15.94 38.21
C ILE A 94 0.88 16.83 37.08
N ALA A 95 1.68 17.84 37.44
CA ALA A 95 2.25 18.79 36.51
C ALA A 95 3.15 18.12 35.46
N ASP A 96 4.05 17.22 35.85
CA ASP A 96 4.94 16.47 34.94
C ASP A 96 4.15 15.66 33.90
N ASN A 97 3.05 15.03 34.33
CA ASN A 97 2.16 14.34 33.40
C ASN A 97 1.40 15.35 32.51
N LYS A 98 0.89 16.46 33.07
CA LYS A 98 -0.01 17.36 32.33
C LYS A 98 0.71 18.36 31.42
N LEU A 99 1.88 18.86 31.81
CA LEU A 99 2.62 19.90 31.08
C LEU A 99 3.22 19.37 29.77
N ALA A 100 3.46 18.07 29.68
CA ALA A 100 3.81 17.41 28.42
C ALA A 100 2.59 17.22 27.48
N GLU A 101 1.36 17.37 27.98
CA GLU A 101 0.15 17.32 27.15
C GLU A 101 -0.18 18.71 26.61
N GLY A 102 -0.25 18.87 25.29
CA GLY A 102 -0.86 20.05 24.67
C GLY A 102 0.07 20.96 23.86
N VAL A 103 1.29 20.51 23.56
CA VAL A 103 2.11 21.11 22.51
C VAL A 103 1.97 20.23 21.27
N ALA A 104 1.46 20.79 20.18
CA ALA A 104 1.41 20.10 18.89
C ALA A 104 2.82 20.05 18.29
N TRP A 105 3.10 19.01 17.51
CA TRP A 105 4.28 19.00 16.66
C TRP A 105 4.14 20.06 15.56
N ASP A 106 5.27 20.61 15.15
CA ASP A 106 5.38 21.25 13.84
C ASP A 106 5.63 20.12 12.84
N ASP A 107 4.59 19.74 12.10
CA ASP A 107 4.62 18.57 11.22
C ASP A 107 5.71 18.69 10.14
N GLU A 108 5.99 19.90 9.67
CA GLU A 108 7.00 20.13 8.64
C GLU A 108 8.42 19.99 9.20
N ALA A 109 8.68 20.61 10.36
CA ALA A 109 9.97 20.44 11.03
C ALA A 109 10.20 18.97 11.44
N LEU A 110 9.16 18.29 11.92
CA LEU A 110 9.22 16.88 12.30
C LEU A 110 9.48 15.96 11.09
N ARG A 111 8.86 16.23 9.94
CA ARG A 111 9.10 15.51 8.70
C ARG A 111 10.55 15.62 8.26
N LEU A 112 11.11 16.83 8.25
CA LEU A 112 12.51 17.07 7.87
C LEU A 112 13.48 16.30 8.78
N GLU A 113 13.25 16.29 10.10
CA GLU A 113 14.06 15.51 11.04
C GLU A 113 13.99 14.00 10.76
N PHE A 114 12.81 13.45 10.46
CA PHE A 114 12.69 12.04 10.09
C PHE A 114 13.38 11.72 8.76
N GLU A 115 13.31 12.60 7.77
CA GLU A 115 14.02 12.44 6.51
C GLU A 115 15.54 12.48 6.69
N GLU A 116 16.05 13.41 7.51
CA GLU A 116 17.47 13.49 7.85
C GLU A 116 17.96 12.22 8.55
N ILE A 117 17.19 11.68 9.51
CA ILE A 117 17.49 10.40 10.16
C ILE A 117 17.63 9.27 9.13
N LEU A 118 16.68 9.16 8.19
CA LEU A 118 16.70 8.11 7.16
C LEU A 118 17.82 8.30 6.14
N VAL A 119 18.27 9.52 5.89
CA VAL A 119 19.45 9.81 5.06
C VAL A 119 20.74 9.38 5.76
N ILE A 120 20.83 9.60 7.08
CA ILE A 120 21.99 9.21 7.90
C ILE A 120 22.04 7.68 8.06
N ASP A 121 20.90 7.06 8.35
CA ASP A 121 20.76 5.62 8.49
C ASP A 121 19.43 5.15 7.89
N SER A 122 19.50 4.67 6.65
CA SER A 122 18.35 4.12 5.94
C SER A 122 17.72 2.87 6.59
N GLY A 123 18.44 2.23 7.52
CA GLY A 123 17.96 1.07 8.26
C GLY A 123 17.29 1.41 9.59
N PHE A 124 17.22 2.69 9.97
CA PHE A 124 16.75 3.11 11.28
C PHE A 124 15.24 2.91 11.47
N GLU A 125 14.84 2.20 12.52
CA GLU A 125 13.43 1.90 12.83
C GLU A 125 12.75 3.09 13.52
N LEU A 126 12.12 3.98 12.74
CA LEU A 126 11.48 5.19 13.28
C LEU A 126 10.40 4.94 14.35
N GLU A 127 9.81 3.75 14.44
CA GLU A 127 8.80 3.45 15.46
C GLU A 127 9.36 3.54 16.90
N VAL A 128 10.68 3.39 17.07
CA VAL A 128 11.37 3.45 18.37
C VAL A 128 11.34 4.86 19.01
N VAL A 129 11.13 5.92 18.21
CA VAL A 129 10.96 7.29 18.73
C VAL A 129 9.57 7.54 19.31
N GLY A 130 8.68 6.55 19.19
CA GLY A 130 7.35 6.60 19.76
C GLY A 130 6.28 7.16 18.81
N PHE A 131 6.43 6.94 17.52
CA PHE A 131 5.33 7.13 16.57
C PHE A 131 4.86 5.75 16.10
N SER A 132 3.55 5.58 15.92
CA SER A 132 3.01 4.41 15.24
C SER A 132 3.27 4.50 13.74
N THR A 133 3.22 3.37 13.03
CA THR A 133 3.34 3.33 11.56
C THR A 133 2.40 4.33 10.88
N GLY A 134 1.13 4.38 11.32
CA GLY A 134 0.13 5.28 10.74
C GLY A 134 0.46 6.77 10.98
N GLU A 135 0.99 7.11 12.14
CA GLU A 135 1.43 8.49 12.43
C GLU A 135 2.67 8.87 11.60
N LEU A 136 3.65 7.97 11.47
CA LEU A 136 4.84 8.19 10.63
C LEU A 136 4.46 8.38 9.16
N ASP A 137 3.54 7.56 8.65
CA ASP A 137 3.08 7.67 7.27
C ASP A 137 2.38 9.01 7.00
N LEU A 138 1.66 9.57 7.97
CA LEU A 138 1.00 10.87 7.80
C LEU A 138 1.98 12.03 7.84
N VAL A 139 3.04 11.93 8.66
CA VAL A 139 4.07 12.98 8.76
C VAL A 139 4.99 12.96 7.54
N LEU A 140 5.40 11.77 7.07
CA LEU A 140 6.34 11.59 5.96
C LEU A 140 5.69 11.72 4.58
N ASP A 141 4.39 11.42 4.48
CA ASP A 141 3.61 11.53 3.24
C ASP A 141 2.33 12.35 3.55
N PRO A 142 2.48 13.66 3.86
CA PRO A 142 1.35 14.54 4.10
C PRO A 142 0.58 14.63 2.79
N SER A 143 -0.56 13.95 2.74
CA SER A 143 -1.24 13.57 1.51
C SER A 143 -1.44 14.73 0.52
N ASP A 144 -0.51 14.91 -0.42
CA ASP A 144 -0.77 15.60 -1.66
C ASP A 144 -1.56 14.61 -2.54
N ARG A 145 -2.87 14.56 -2.29
CA ARG A 145 -3.83 13.71 -3.03
C ARG A 145 -3.95 14.08 -4.51
N THR A 146 -3.27 15.14 -4.92
CA THR A 146 -3.05 15.49 -6.31
C THR A 146 -1.60 15.22 -6.63
N ASP A 147 -1.30 13.98 -6.99
CA ASP A 147 -0.14 13.71 -7.81
C ASP A 147 -0.59 13.80 -9.28
N PRO A 148 -0.44 14.97 -9.94
CA PRO A 148 -0.78 15.11 -11.35
C PRO A 148 0.09 14.23 -12.27
N ALA A 149 1.08 13.50 -11.73
CA ALA A 149 2.08 12.73 -12.45
C ALA A 149 1.94 11.20 -12.30
N ASP A 150 0.72 10.67 -12.20
CA ASP A 150 0.51 9.23 -12.43
C ASP A 150 0.47 8.87 -13.93
N HIS A 151 0.65 9.87 -14.80
CA HIS A 151 0.86 9.71 -16.23
C HIS A 151 2.36 9.54 -16.50
N SER A 152 2.76 8.38 -17.04
CA SER A 152 4.09 8.19 -17.60
C SER A 152 3.96 8.15 -19.11
N GLU A 153 4.68 9.02 -19.81
CA GLU A 153 4.76 9.02 -21.29
C GLU A 153 5.66 7.88 -21.82
N ILE A 154 6.18 7.02 -20.92
CA ILE A 154 7.07 5.93 -21.28
C ILE A 154 6.24 4.75 -21.77
N VAL A 155 6.20 4.62 -23.10
CA VAL A 155 5.60 3.48 -23.79
C VAL A 155 6.59 2.33 -23.99
N PRO A 156 6.10 1.08 -24.09
CA PRO A 156 6.90 -0.06 -24.54
C PRO A 156 7.63 0.24 -25.86
N THR A 157 8.89 -0.13 -25.94
CA THR A 157 9.64 -0.13 -27.21
C THR A 157 9.29 -1.37 -28.04
N THR A 158 9.79 -1.47 -29.27
CA THR A 158 9.61 -2.68 -30.10
C THR A 158 10.57 -3.82 -29.73
N VAL A 159 11.66 -3.47 -29.03
CA VAL A 159 12.79 -4.33 -28.74
C VAL A 159 13.11 -4.17 -27.27
N ALA A 160 13.05 -5.27 -26.51
CA ALA A 160 13.36 -5.27 -25.08
C ALA A 160 14.87 -5.36 -24.85
N VAL A 161 15.37 -4.56 -23.91
CA VAL A 161 16.69 -4.75 -23.29
C VAL A 161 16.60 -5.97 -22.39
N THR A 162 15.65 -6.01 -21.46
CA THR A 162 15.47 -7.12 -20.51
C THR A 162 15.22 -8.47 -21.20
N ARG A 163 15.59 -9.56 -20.53
CA ARG A 163 15.34 -10.96 -20.91
C ARG A 163 14.66 -11.72 -19.78
N LEU A 164 13.89 -12.75 -20.14
CA LEU A 164 13.36 -13.69 -19.16
C LEU A 164 14.49 -14.26 -18.30
N GLY A 165 14.30 -14.20 -16.98
CA GLY A 165 15.28 -14.61 -15.98
C GLY A 165 16.21 -13.50 -15.48
N ASP A 166 16.24 -12.32 -16.13
CA ASP A 166 16.96 -11.13 -15.64
C ASP A 166 16.35 -10.64 -14.32
N ILE A 167 17.20 -10.20 -13.39
CA ILE A 167 16.79 -9.59 -12.11
C ILE A 167 17.41 -8.20 -12.03
N TRP A 168 16.59 -7.23 -11.67
CA TRP A 168 16.97 -5.84 -11.50
C TRP A 168 16.87 -5.44 -10.03
N GLN A 169 17.95 -4.87 -9.49
CA GLN A 169 17.99 -4.21 -8.19
C GLN A 169 17.73 -2.72 -8.39
N ILE A 170 16.73 -2.16 -7.71
CA ILE A 170 16.31 -0.76 -7.88
C ILE A 170 16.25 -0.12 -6.49
N GLY A 171 17.33 0.54 -6.06
CA GLY A 171 17.45 0.97 -4.66
C GLY A 171 17.25 -0.22 -3.71
N SER A 172 16.24 -0.16 -2.84
CA SER A 172 15.86 -1.28 -1.95
C SER A 172 15.01 -2.36 -2.61
N HIS A 173 14.39 -2.06 -3.75
CA HIS A 173 13.42 -2.91 -4.45
C HIS A 173 14.08 -3.90 -5.41
N ARG A 174 13.30 -4.90 -5.86
CA ARG A 174 13.72 -5.87 -6.87
C ARG A 174 12.60 -6.11 -7.88
N LEU A 175 12.96 -6.24 -9.15
CA LEU A 175 12.07 -6.61 -10.24
C LEU A 175 12.69 -7.74 -11.05
N MET A 176 11.99 -8.86 -11.20
CA MET A 176 12.43 -9.97 -12.03
C MET A 176 11.56 -10.11 -13.27
N CYS A 177 12.20 -10.29 -14.44
CA CYS A 177 11.49 -10.73 -15.62
C CYS A 177 11.28 -12.25 -15.51
N GLY A 178 10.04 -12.71 -15.31
CA GLY A 178 9.79 -14.09 -14.92
C GLY A 178 8.31 -14.47 -14.91
N ASP A 179 8.06 -15.77 -14.79
CA ASP A 179 6.71 -16.30 -14.61
C ASP A 179 6.36 -16.33 -13.13
N THR A 180 5.30 -15.63 -12.74
CA THR A 180 4.77 -15.58 -11.38
C THR A 180 4.26 -16.94 -10.88
N LYS A 181 3.88 -17.86 -11.78
CA LYS A 181 3.43 -19.23 -11.46
C LYS A 181 4.59 -20.17 -11.12
N ASP A 182 5.83 -19.75 -11.39
CA ASP A 182 7.02 -20.52 -11.05
C ASP A 182 7.51 -20.13 -9.65
N LEU A 183 7.62 -21.14 -8.79
CA LEU A 183 8.11 -20.95 -7.43
C LEU A 183 9.60 -20.60 -7.41
N GLU A 184 10.37 -21.02 -8.41
CA GLU A 184 11.80 -20.69 -8.47
C GLU A 184 12.04 -19.22 -8.80
N THR A 185 11.15 -18.59 -9.58
CA THR A 185 11.12 -17.13 -9.78
C THR A 185 11.10 -16.41 -8.42
N TRP A 186 10.14 -16.75 -7.57
CA TRP A 186 9.99 -16.13 -6.25
C TRP A 186 11.14 -16.45 -5.30
N ARG A 187 11.67 -17.68 -5.30
CA ARG A 187 12.82 -18.04 -4.46
C ARG A 187 14.06 -17.21 -4.78
N ARG A 188 14.37 -17.03 -6.07
CA ARG A 188 15.50 -16.19 -6.54
C ARG A 188 15.29 -14.71 -6.21
N LEU A 189 14.06 -14.23 -6.35
CA LEU A 189 13.69 -12.85 -6.07
C LEU A 189 13.72 -12.54 -4.55
N MET A 190 13.28 -13.48 -3.71
CA MET A 190 13.13 -13.26 -2.26
C MET A 190 14.41 -13.49 -1.45
N LEU A 191 15.36 -14.30 -1.94
CA LEU A 191 16.60 -14.62 -1.22
C LEU A 191 16.37 -15.07 0.24
N GLY A 192 15.32 -15.87 0.46
CA GLY A 192 14.94 -16.36 1.78
C GLY A 192 14.22 -15.34 2.69
N ARG A 193 14.02 -14.09 2.25
CA ARG A 193 13.22 -13.10 2.97
C ARG A 193 11.72 -13.43 2.88
N GLN A 194 10.93 -12.80 3.73
CA GLN A 194 9.48 -12.95 3.79
C GLN A 194 8.79 -11.59 3.57
N ALA A 195 7.65 -11.62 2.91
CA ALA A 195 6.79 -10.47 2.66
C ALA A 195 5.68 -10.35 3.69
N ARG A 196 5.20 -9.11 3.90
CA ARG A 196 4.05 -8.81 4.76
C ARG A 196 2.73 -8.82 4.00
N LEU A 197 2.78 -8.43 2.73
CA LEU A 197 1.60 -8.11 1.93
C LEU A 197 1.82 -8.50 0.47
N ILE A 198 0.76 -8.97 -0.18
CA ILE A 198 0.69 -9.19 -1.63
C ILE A 198 -0.36 -8.23 -2.19
N ALA A 199 -0.02 -7.44 -3.20
CA ALA A 199 -0.96 -6.58 -3.92
C ALA A 199 -0.78 -6.80 -5.42
N ILE A 200 -1.81 -7.34 -6.08
CA ILE A 200 -1.72 -7.81 -7.46
C ILE A 200 -2.93 -7.42 -8.29
N ASP A 201 -2.66 -7.18 -9.57
CA ASP A 201 -3.66 -6.96 -10.61
C ASP A 201 -3.49 -8.01 -11.71
N PRO A 202 -3.91 -9.27 -11.47
CA PRO A 202 -3.78 -10.32 -12.47
C PRO A 202 -4.60 -9.99 -13.73
N PRO A 203 -4.25 -10.56 -14.89
CA PRO A 203 -5.09 -10.47 -16.09
C PRO A 203 -6.49 -11.05 -15.83
N TYR A 204 -7.53 -10.41 -16.38
CA TYR A 204 -8.94 -10.77 -16.10
C TYR A 204 -9.52 -11.82 -17.06
N ASN A 205 -8.68 -12.46 -17.89
CA ASN A 205 -9.14 -13.41 -18.91
C ASN A 205 -10.17 -12.82 -19.87
N VAL A 206 -9.90 -11.60 -20.33
CA VAL A 206 -10.73 -10.86 -21.29
C VAL A 206 -9.83 -10.31 -22.39
N ALA A 207 -10.15 -10.64 -23.65
CA ALA A 207 -9.40 -10.16 -24.81
C ALA A 207 -9.37 -8.63 -24.87
N ILE A 208 -8.21 -8.05 -25.18
CA ILE A 208 -8.00 -6.59 -25.19
C ILE A 208 -8.93 -5.89 -26.17
N ASP A 209 -9.17 -6.49 -27.35
CA ASP A 209 -10.10 -5.98 -28.36
C ASP A 209 -11.52 -5.71 -27.82
N SER A 210 -11.92 -6.41 -26.75
CA SER A 210 -13.24 -6.23 -26.11
C SER A 210 -13.28 -5.13 -25.04
N ILE A 211 -12.11 -4.58 -24.66
CA ILE A 211 -11.93 -3.55 -23.62
C ILE A 211 -11.63 -2.18 -24.25
N MET A 212 -11.10 -2.15 -25.47
CA MET A 212 -10.74 -0.92 -26.18
C MET A 212 -11.94 -0.07 -26.63
N GLY A 213 -11.78 1.25 -26.60
CA GLY A 213 -12.73 2.20 -27.18
C GLY A 213 -12.52 2.41 -28.67
N LEU A 214 -13.44 3.13 -29.32
CA LEU A 214 -13.43 3.47 -30.76
C LEU A 214 -12.21 4.30 -31.25
N GLY A 215 -11.17 4.47 -30.43
CA GLY A 215 -9.91 5.14 -30.81
C GLY A 215 -8.90 4.11 -31.29
N GLY A 216 -8.37 4.28 -32.50
CA GLY A 216 -7.51 3.32 -33.21
C GLY A 216 -6.09 3.09 -32.67
N THR A 217 -5.91 3.08 -31.35
CA THR A 217 -4.65 2.63 -30.72
C THR A 217 -4.76 1.13 -30.43
N GLN A 218 -3.93 0.31 -31.07
CA GLN A 218 -3.88 -1.14 -30.80
C GLN A 218 -2.92 -1.41 -29.63
N TYR A 219 -3.39 -2.08 -28.57
CA TYR A 219 -2.52 -2.64 -27.53
C TYR A 219 -2.19 -4.09 -27.84
N ARG A 220 -0.99 -4.53 -27.46
CA ARG A 220 -0.61 -5.94 -27.50
C ARG A 220 -1.40 -6.71 -26.44
N GLU A 221 -1.94 -7.86 -26.82
CA GLU A 221 -2.57 -8.84 -25.92
C GLU A 221 -1.66 -9.19 -24.74
N PHE A 222 -2.26 -9.50 -23.58
CA PHE A 222 -1.50 -10.01 -22.44
C PHE A 222 -0.83 -11.34 -22.81
N THR A 223 0.32 -11.61 -22.21
CA THR A 223 1.09 -12.85 -22.45
C THR A 223 0.27 -14.12 -22.17
N GLU A 224 -0.64 -14.07 -21.21
CA GLU A 224 -1.56 -15.14 -20.84
C GLU A 224 -2.83 -14.56 -20.18
N ALA A 225 -3.91 -15.36 -20.15
CA ALA A 225 -5.23 -15.00 -19.65
C ALA A 225 -5.79 -13.74 -20.31
N SER A 226 -5.86 -13.75 -21.65
CA SER A 226 -6.54 -12.76 -22.48
C SER A 226 -7.81 -13.34 -23.15
N GLY A 227 -8.52 -14.20 -22.43
CA GLY A 227 -9.82 -14.76 -22.86
C GLY A 227 -9.74 -16.16 -23.45
N GLU A 228 -8.56 -16.77 -23.49
CA GLU A 228 -8.36 -18.13 -23.97
C GLU A 228 -8.69 -19.21 -22.93
N MET A 229 -8.74 -18.87 -21.64
CA MET A 229 -8.96 -19.84 -20.56
C MET A 229 -10.45 -20.05 -20.28
N ASN A 230 -10.87 -21.29 -20.05
CA ASN A 230 -12.17 -21.55 -19.43
C ASN A 230 -12.13 -21.29 -17.91
N ALA A 231 -13.29 -21.37 -17.24
CA ALA A 231 -13.41 -21.06 -15.81
C ALA A 231 -12.46 -21.91 -14.92
N ASP A 232 -12.38 -23.23 -15.17
CA ASP A 232 -11.53 -24.14 -14.37
C ASP A 232 -10.04 -23.85 -14.60
N GLN A 233 -9.65 -23.59 -15.85
CA GLN A 233 -8.28 -23.22 -16.21
C GLN A 233 -7.89 -21.89 -15.56
N PHE A 234 -8.79 -20.90 -15.58
CA PHE A 234 -8.55 -19.61 -14.99
C PHE A 234 -8.50 -19.67 -13.46
N GLU A 235 -9.35 -20.49 -12.83
CA GLU A 235 -9.26 -20.75 -11.38
C GLU A 235 -7.93 -21.38 -11.00
N GLN A 236 -7.47 -22.38 -11.76
CA GLN A 236 -6.17 -23.04 -11.54
C GLN A 236 -5.01 -22.05 -11.74
N PHE A 237 -5.09 -21.21 -12.77
CA PHE A 237 -4.12 -20.14 -13.02
C PHE A 237 -4.02 -19.19 -11.82
N LEU A 238 -5.14 -18.61 -11.38
CA LEU A 238 -5.17 -17.70 -10.24
C LEU A 238 -4.68 -18.39 -8.96
N GLY A 239 -5.14 -19.61 -8.70
CA GLY A 239 -4.71 -20.39 -7.54
C GLY A 239 -3.21 -20.65 -7.52
N ARG A 240 -2.61 -20.92 -8.70
CA ARG A 240 -1.17 -21.12 -8.83
C ARG A 240 -0.37 -19.84 -8.58
N CYS A 241 -0.81 -18.71 -9.13
CA CYS A 241 -0.20 -17.40 -8.89
C CYS A 241 -0.24 -17.05 -7.40
N LEU A 242 -1.41 -17.17 -6.76
CA LEU A 242 -1.59 -16.87 -5.34
C LEU A 242 -0.71 -17.76 -4.45
N SER A 243 -0.71 -19.08 -4.70
CA SER A 243 0.03 -20.04 -3.87
C SER A 243 1.54 -19.83 -3.90
N THR A 244 2.11 -19.63 -5.09
CA THR A 244 3.56 -19.45 -5.24
C THR A 244 4.07 -18.17 -4.59
N MET A 245 3.34 -17.06 -4.70
CA MET A 245 3.66 -15.84 -3.94
C MET A 245 3.49 -16.05 -2.43
N ALA A 246 2.41 -16.70 -2.01
CA ALA A 246 2.08 -16.88 -0.60
C ALA A 246 3.04 -17.81 0.14
N GLU A 247 3.82 -18.66 -0.52
CA GLU A 247 4.96 -19.39 0.09
C GLU A 247 5.95 -18.43 0.77
N HIS A 248 6.05 -17.20 0.26
CA HIS A 248 6.93 -16.15 0.77
C HIS A 248 6.21 -15.10 1.62
N LEU A 249 4.91 -15.28 1.88
CA LEU A 249 4.11 -14.41 2.74
C LEU A 249 4.13 -14.92 4.19
N VAL A 250 4.34 -14.03 5.14
CA VAL A 250 4.22 -14.34 6.57
C VAL A 250 2.82 -14.82 6.96
N ALA A 251 2.71 -15.65 7.99
CA ALA A 251 1.41 -15.95 8.62
C ALA A 251 0.73 -14.65 9.06
N GLY A 252 -0.59 -14.54 8.84
CA GLY A 252 -1.35 -13.31 9.08
C GLY A 252 -1.15 -12.22 8.02
N GLY A 253 -0.25 -12.41 7.04
CA GLY A 253 -0.11 -11.50 5.89
C GLY A 253 -1.37 -11.45 5.04
N LEU A 254 -1.60 -10.31 4.39
CA LEU A 254 -2.79 -10.07 3.57
C LEU A 254 -2.47 -10.13 2.08
N ILE A 255 -3.44 -10.62 1.31
CA ILE A 255 -3.40 -10.73 -0.14
C ILE A 255 -4.52 -9.90 -0.72
N TYR A 256 -4.18 -8.89 -1.50
CA TYR A 256 -5.09 -8.01 -2.23
C TYR A 256 -5.00 -8.38 -3.70
N SER A 257 -6.07 -8.92 -4.27
CA SER A 257 -6.12 -9.29 -5.68
C SER A 257 -7.31 -8.61 -6.35
N PHE A 258 -7.02 -7.72 -7.30
CA PHE A 258 -8.03 -7.05 -8.10
C PHE A 258 -8.68 -8.00 -9.10
N MET A 259 -9.95 -7.75 -9.42
CA MET A 259 -10.71 -8.48 -10.44
C MET A 259 -11.93 -7.67 -10.89
N ASP A 260 -12.45 -7.98 -12.08
CA ASP A 260 -13.76 -7.52 -12.49
C ASP A 260 -14.91 -8.27 -11.78
N TRP A 261 -16.13 -7.76 -11.93
CA TRP A 261 -17.31 -8.39 -11.35
C TRP A 261 -17.65 -9.75 -11.97
N LYS A 262 -17.18 -10.04 -13.19
CA LYS A 262 -17.50 -11.28 -13.92
C LYS A 262 -16.72 -12.46 -13.36
N HIS A 263 -15.47 -12.23 -12.99
CA HIS A 263 -14.53 -13.28 -12.58
C HIS A 263 -14.19 -13.24 -11.08
N ILE A 264 -14.79 -12.33 -10.30
CA ILE A 264 -14.57 -12.29 -8.85
C ILE A 264 -14.91 -13.61 -8.17
N GLU A 265 -15.94 -14.34 -8.61
CA GLU A 265 -16.27 -15.65 -8.05
C GLU A 265 -15.13 -16.65 -8.26
N THR A 266 -14.57 -16.71 -9.47
CA THR A 266 -13.42 -17.55 -9.80
C THR A 266 -12.22 -17.22 -8.92
N LEU A 267 -11.91 -15.93 -8.70
CA LEU A 267 -10.85 -15.51 -7.81
C LEU A 267 -11.12 -15.90 -6.34
N LEU A 268 -12.36 -15.76 -5.88
CA LEU A 268 -12.78 -16.17 -4.54
C LEU A 268 -12.65 -17.68 -4.34
N SER A 269 -13.02 -18.47 -5.36
CA SER A 269 -12.86 -19.93 -5.35
C SER A 269 -11.37 -20.30 -5.31
N ALA A 270 -10.56 -19.72 -6.19
CA ALA A 270 -9.12 -19.95 -6.24
C ALA A 270 -8.43 -19.67 -4.89
N GLY A 271 -8.68 -18.52 -4.26
CA GLY A 271 -8.08 -18.17 -2.98
C GLY A 271 -8.50 -19.09 -1.83
N ARG A 272 -9.78 -19.48 -1.78
CA ARG A 272 -10.27 -20.44 -0.78
C ARG A 272 -9.72 -21.85 -1.00
N GLY A 273 -9.57 -22.26 -2.27
CA GLY A 273 -8.98 -23.54 -2.65
C GLY A 273 -7.52 -23.68 -2.21
N GLN A 274 -6.79 -22.56 -2.10
CA GLN A 274 -5.43 -22.53 -1.52
C GLN A 274 -5.41 -22.42 0.03
N GLY A 275 -6.58 -22.41 0.68
CA GLY A 275 -6.69 -22.38 2.13
C GLY A 275 -6.56 -21.00 2.76
N TYR A 276 -6.72 -19.90 2.01
CA TYR A 276 -6.72 -18.56 2.58
C TYR A 276 -8.08 -18.16 3.15
N ASP A 277 -8.06 -17.46 4.28
CA ASP A 277 -9.28 -16.91 4.88
C ASP A 277 -9.76 -15.74 4.03
N LEU A 278 -10.99 -15.77 3.51
CA LEU A 278 -11.60 -14.58 2.91
C LEU A 278 -11.83 -13.55 4.01
N PHE A 279 -11.08 -12.45 3.96
CA PHE A 279 -11.11 -11.38 4.95
C PHE A 279 -12.10 -10.28 4.58
N ASN A 280 -12.13 -9.87 3.30
CA ASN A 280 -13.07 -8.89 2.78
C ASN A 280 -13.18 -8.96 1.24
N VAL A 281 -14.18 -8.28 0.68
CA VAL A 281 -14.20 -7.89 -0.73
C VAL A 281 -14.36 -6.37 -0.76
N ALA A 282 -13.30 -5.68 -1.19
CA ALA A 282 -13.31 -4.25 -1.34
C ALA A 282 -13.79 -3.83 -2.73
N VAL A 283 -14.36 -2.64 -2.82
CA VAL A 283 -14.85 -2.04 -4.05
C VAL A 283 -14.00 -0.81 -4.35
N TRP A 284 -13.23 -0.85 -5.43
CA TRP A 284 -12.64 0.35 -5.99
C TRP A 284 -13.70 1.07 -6.83
N ASN A 285 -14.23 2.17 -6.30
CA ASN A 285 -15.14 3.06 -7.02
C ASN A 285 -14.33 4.03 -7.88
N LYS A 286 -14.42 3.85 -9.20
CA LYS A 286 -13.71 4.66 -10.21
C LYS A 286 -14.35 6.04 -10.42
N MET A 287 -15.43 6.37 -9.71
CA MET A 287 -16.20 7.62 -9.73
C MET A 287 -16.95 7.91 -11.04
N LYS A 288 -16.50 7.35 -12.18
CA LYS A 288 -17.14 7.47 -13.49
C LYS A 288 -17.31 6.10 -14.14
N GLY A 289 -18.46 5.87 -14.76
CA GLY A 289 -18.73 4.64 -15.50
C GLY A 289 -17.93 4.56 -16.81
N GLY A 290 -17.45 3.37 -17.16
CA GLY A 290 -16.83 3.05 -18.45
C GLY A 290 -17.78 3.21 -19.64
N MET A 291 -17.39 2.75 -20.82
CA MET A 291 -18.24 2.81 -22.02
C MET A 291 -19.39 1.80 -21.96
N GLY A 292 -20.47 2.03 -22.73
CA GLY A 292 -21.66 1.17 -22.79
C GLY A 292 -22.97 1.93 -22.57
N SER A 293 -24.11 1.29 -22.85
CA SER A 293 -25.46 1.91 -22.81
C SER A 293 -26.38 1.36 -21.72
N PHE A 294 -26.05 0.23 -21.08
CA PHE A 294 -26.84 -0.36 -20.00
C PHE A 294 -26.18 -0.08 -18.64
N TYR A 295 -25.81 -1.10 -17.87
CA TYR A 295 -25.05 -0.93 -16.63
C TYR A 295 -23.56 -0.78 -16.92
N ARG A 296 -23.13 0.47 -17.02
CA ARG A 296 -21.72 0.85 -17.22
C ARG A 296 -20.94 0.56 -15.94
N SER A 297 -19.86 -0.21 -16.03
CA SER A 297 -19.01 -0.48 -14.86
C SER A 297 -18.34 0.79 -14.37
N ALA A 298 -18.59 1.16 -13.11
CA ALA A 298 -17.94 2.27 -12.42
C ALA A 298 -17.04 1.77 -11.28
N HIS A 299 -16.78 0.46 -11.22
CA HIS A 299 -15.98 -0.14 -10.16
C HIS A 299 -15.14 -1.31 -10.64
N GLU A 300 -14.17 -1.66 -9.82
CA GLU A 300 -13.49 -2.95 -9.80
C GLU A 300 -13.56 -3.51 -8.38
N LEU A 301 -13.40 -4.81 -8.25
CA LEU A 301 -13.42 -5.50 -6.97
C LEU A 301 -12.00 -5.89 -6.59
N CYS A 302 -11.74 -5.97 -5.29
CA CYS A 302 -10.50 -6.51 -4.76
C CYS A 302 -10.86 -7.56 -3.71
N ALA A 303 -10.54 -8.82 -4.00
CA ALA A 303 -10.60 -9.87 -3.00
C ALA A 303 -9.46 -9.67 -2.01
N VAL A 304 -9.79 -9.63 -0.72
CA VAL A 304 -8.80 -9.51 0.36
C VAL A 304 -8.80 -10.83 1.13
N PHE A 305 -7.70 -11.57 1.03
CA PHE A 305 -7.48 -12.80 1.78
C PHE A 305 -6.45 -12.59 2.88
N LYS A 306 -6.51 -13.43 3.91
CA LYS A 306 -5.49 -13.51 4.95
C LYS A 306 -4.86 -14.90 4.96
N LYS A 307 -3.54 -14.97 4.97
CA LYS A 307 -2.82 -16.22 5.20
C LYS A 307 -3.03 -16.67 6.65
N PRO A 308 -3.51 -17.91 6.90
CA PRO A 308 -3.76 -18.39 8.26
C PRO A 308 -2.50 -18.40 9.16
N GLY A 309 -2.71 -18.56 10.46
CA GLY A 309 -1.65 -18.84 11.44
C GLY A 309 -1.23 -17.65 12.32
N SER A 310 -1.65 -16.42 12.04
CA SER A 310 -1.39 -15.26 12.91
C SER A 310 -2.40 -14.13 12.68
N ALA A 311 -2.38 -13.12 13.57
CA ALA A 311 -3.13 -11.89 13.38
C ALA A 311 -2.53 -11.05 12.25
N HIS A 312 -3.38 -10.27 11.58
CA HIS A 312 -2.95 -9.31 10.55
C HIS A 312 -2.51 -7.99 11.20
N ILE A 313 -1.70 -7.22 10.48
CA ILE A 313 -1.44 -5.82 10.83
C ILE A 313 -2.65 -4.99 10.38
N ASN A 314 -3.15 -4.14 11.28
CA ASN A 314 -4.25 -3.23 11.02
C ASN A 314 -3.79 -1.81 11.37
N ASN A 315 -3.39 -1.03 10.36
CA ASN A 315 -3.00 0.37 10.55
C ASN A 315 -4.18 1.33 10.42
N ILE A 316 -5.37 0.83 10.08
CA ILE A 316 -6.59 1.65 10.01
C ILE A 316 -7.03 1.98 11.44
N GLU A 317 -7.09 0.99 12.35
CA GLU A 317 -7.45 1.16 13.77
C GLU A 317 -8.60 2.17 14.03
N LEU A 318 -9.64 2.16 13.17
CA LEU A 318 -10.79 3.09 13.24
C LEU A 318 -10.39 4.58 13.24
N GLY A 319 -9.33 4.95 12.53
CA GLY A 319 -8.86 6.34 12.46
C GLY A 319 -8.12 6.84 13.70
N ARG A 320 -7.82 5.95 14.68
CA ARG A 320 -7.15 6.33 15.93
C ARG A 320 -5.83 7.09 15.70
N HIS A 321 -5.11 6.71 14.65
CA HIS A 321 -3.83 7.29 14.25
C HIS A 321 -3.97 8.09 12.94
N GLY A 322 -5.15 8.67 12.68
CA GLY A 322 -5.44 9.51 11.52
C GLY A 322 -5.80 8.77 10.23
N ARG A 323 -5.49 7.48 10.11
CA ARG A 323 -5.85 6.66 8.94
C ARG A 323 -7.22 6.01 9.09
N ASN A 324 -8.22 6.47 8.34
CA ASN A 324 -9.56 5.88 8.36
C ASN A 324 -9.97 5.41 6.96
N ARG A 325 -10.38 4.15 6.83
CA ARG A 325 -10.65 3.48 5.55
C ARG A 325 -11.88 2.58 5.69
N THR A 326 -12.69 2.51 4.65
CA THR A 326 -13.78 1.53 4.52
C THR A 326 -13.42 0.51 3.44
N ASN A 327 -14.29 -0.48 3.19
CA ASN A 327 -14.14 -1.40 2.07
C ASN A 327 -14.63 -0.82 0.73
N VAL A 328 -14.94 0.48 0.67
CA VAL A 328 -15.20 1.20 -0.58
C VAL A 328 -14.11 2.26 -0.73
N TRP A 329 -13.34 2.15 -1.80
CA TRP A 329 -12.21 3.03 -2.09
C TRP A 329 -12.59 3.95 -3.24
N ASP A 330 -12.82 5.21 -2.91
CA ASP A 330 -13.08 6.26 -3.91
C ASP A 330 -11.75 6.77 -4.44
N GLU A 331 -11.37 6.30 -5.63
CA GLU A 331 -10.17 6.77 -6.33
C GLU A 331 -10.49 6.90 -7.83
N PRO A 332 -10.30 8.07 -8.46
CA PRO A 332 -10.60 8.22 -9.87
C PRO A 332 -9.81 7.23 -10.75
N GLY A 333 -10.51 6.50 -11.61
CA GLY A 333 -9.83 5.71 -12.65
C GLY A 333 -9.23 6.62 -13.74
N PHE A 334 -8.24 6.12 -14.49
CA PHE A 334 -7.56 6.85 -15.57
C PHE A 334 -8.50 7.39 -16.68
N ALA A 335 -9.72 6.86 -16.79
CA ALA A 335 -10.77 7.41 -17.66
C ALA A 335 -11.31 8.79 -17.21
N SER A 336 -10.78 9.37 -16.12
CA SER A 336 -11.34 10.58 -15.48
C SER A 336 -10.81 11.92 -15.98
N PHE A 337 -9.82 11.97 -16.89
CA PHE A 337 -9.25 13.22 -17.39
C PHE A 337 -9.73 13.58 -18.82
N GLY A 338 -10.08 14.87 -19.00
CA GLY A 338 -10.56 15.43 -20.26
C GLY A 338 -9.45 15.64 -21.30
N ARG A 339 -9.85 16.00 -22.54
CA ARG A 339 -9.09 16.35 -23.77
C ARG A 339 -7.84 15.53 -24.19
N ASP A 340 -7.13 14.82 -23.33
CA ASP A 340 -5.94 14.00 -23.63
C ASP A 340 -6.20 12.47 -23.50
N ARG A 341 -7.46 12.03 -23.64
CA ARG A 341 -7.89 10.63 -23.59
C ARG A 341 -7.15 9.69 -24.56
N ALA A 342 -6.64 10.22 -25.68
CA ALA A 342 -5.87 9.44 -26.64
C ALA A 342 -4.42 9.19 -26.20
N LYS A 343 -3.85 10.05 -25.34
CA LYS A 343 -2.48 9.92 -24.81
C LYS A 343 -2.42 8.94 -23.65
N THR A 344 -3.31 9.07 -22.66
CA THR A 344 -3.35 8.20 -21.48
C THR A 344 -3.68 6.73 -21.80
N LEU A 345 -4.38 6.49 -22.91
CA LEU A 345 -4.65 5.14 -23.34
C LEU A 345 -3.34 4.48 -23.82
N ALA A 346 -2.47 5.20 -24.56
CA ALA A 346 -1.31 4.65 -25.29
C ALA A 346 -0.25 3.95 -24.41
N ASP A 347 -0.24 4.19 -23.10
CA ASP A 347 0.83 3.78 -22.19
C ASP A 347 0.65 2.34 -21.66
N HIS A 348 -0.58 1.98 -21.28
CA HIS A 348 -1.01 0.61 -20.91
C HIS A 348 -2.56 0.65 -20.72
N PRO A 349 -3.32 -0.35 -21.20
CA PRO A 349 -4.79 -0.27 -21.20
C PRO A 349 -5.42 -0.19 -19.80
N THR A 350 -4.74 -0.66 -18.76
CA THR A 350 -5.28 -0.80 -17.39
C THR A 350 -4.25 -0.53 -16.28
N VAL A 351 -3.68 0.67 -16.17
CA VAL A 351 -2.84 1.01 -15.00
C VAL A 351 -3.73 1.21 -13.76
N LYS A 352 -3.33 0.69 -12.60
CA LYS A 352 -3.95 1.03 -11.30
C LYS A 352 -3.37 2.35 -10.77
N PRO A 353 -4.16 3.25 -10.16
CA PRO A 353 -3.62 4.47 -9.58
C PRO A 353 -2.61 4.17 -8.49
N VAL A 354 -1.45 4.83 -8.52
CA VAL A 354 -0.39 4.69 -7.50
C VAL A 354 -0.93 5.03 -6.11
N ALA A 355 -1.80 6.04 -5.99
CA ALA A 355 -2.41 6.43 -4.72
C ALA A 355 -3.23 5.29 -4.09
N LEU A 356 -4.01 4.57 -4.91
CA LEU A 356 -4.79 3.42 -4.45
C LEU A 356 -3.90 2.31 -3.90
N ILE A 357 -2.84 1.96 -4.66
CA ILE A 357 -1.90 0.92 -4.22
C ILE A 357 -1.14 1.36 -2.98
N ALA A 358 -0.63 2.60 -2.94
CA ALA A 358 0.06 3.16 -1.78
C ALA A 358 -0.81 3.10 -0.51
N ASP A 359 -2.11 3.40 -0.65
CA ASP A 359 -3.05 3.27 0.46
C ASP A 359 -3.21 1.81 0.92
N ILE A 360 -3.32 0.85 -0.01
CA ILE A 360 -3.38 -0.58 0.32
C ILE A 360 -2.11 -1.02 1.06
N LEU A 361 -0.93 -0.59 0.61
CA LEU A 361 0.33 -0.90 1.29
C LEU A 361 0.32 -0.36 2.72
N LYS A 362 -0.12 0.89 2.93
CA LYS A 362 -0.21 1.52 4.25
C LYS A 362 -1.24 0.87 5.18
N ASP A 363 -2.29 0.25 4.66
CA ASP A 363 -3.37 -0.33 5.47
C ASP A 363 -2.92 -1.51 6.35
N ALA A 364 -1.96 -2.31 5.87
CA ALA A 364 -1.60 -3.58 6.49
C ALA A 364 -0.09 -3.94 6.46
N SER A 365 0.79 -2.95 6.27
CA SER A 365 2.25 -3.14 6.34
C SER A 365 2.96 -1.97 7.03
N ARG A 366 4.20 -2.20 7.48
CA ARG A 366 5.08 -1.17 8.04
C ARG A 366 6.09 -0.65 7.03
N ARG A 367 6.73 0.48 7.34
CA ARG A 367 7.92 0.91 6.60
C ARG A 367 9.00 -0.17 6.71
N GLY A 368 9.72 -0.41 5.61
CA GLY A 368 10.71 -1.47 5.48
C GLY A 368 10.14 -2.89 5.25
N ASP A 369 8.83 -3.11 5.41
CA ASP A 369 8.22 -4.41 5.06
C ASP A 369 8.30 -4.66 3.55
N ILE A 370 8.49 -5.94 3.17
CA ILE A 370 8.45 -6.36 1.77
C ILE A 370 7.00 -6.56 1.32
N VAL A 371 6.67 -6.07 0.13
CA VAL A 371 5.40 -6.25 -0.56
C VAL A 371 5.63 -6.95 -1.90
N LEU A 372 4.77 -7.91 -2.26
CA LEU A 372 4.90 -8.66 -3.51
C LEU A 372 3.86 -8.24 -4.54
N ASP A 373 4.30 -8.18 -5.80
CA ASP A 373 3.44 -8.02 -6.96
C ASP A 373 3.89 -8.95 -8.09
N GLY A 374 3.06 -9.94 -8.41
CA GLY A 374 3.34 -10.91 -9.47
C GLY A 374 2.97 -10.46 -10.89
N PHE A 375 2.41 -9.25 -11.03
CA PHE A 375 1.90 -8.69 -12.28
C PHE A 375 2.28 -7.20 -12.36
N CYS A 376 3.59 -6.94 -12.29
CA CYS A 376 4.11 -5.60 -12.06
C CYS A 376 3.71 -4.58 -13.14
N GLY A 377 3.49 -5.04 -14.39
CA GLY A 377 3.17 -4.19 -15.52
C GLY A 377 4.14 -3.02 -15.65
N SER A 378 3.60 -1.80 -15.74
CA SER A 378 4.39 -0.57 -15.82
C SER A 378 4.96 -0.07 -14.47
N GLY A 379 4.96 -0.88 -13.41
CA GLY A 379 5.67 -0.58 -12.17
C GLY A 379 4.89 0.23 -11.12
N THR A 380 3.55 0.24 -11.14
CA THR A 380 2.74 0.99 -10.15
C THR A 380 3.09 0.60 -8.72
N THR A 381 3.24 -0.69 -8.42
CA THR A 381 3.57 -1.16 -7.06
C THR A 381 4.98 -0.75 -6.63
N LEU A 382 5.95 -0.71 -7.55
CA LEU A 382 7.31 -0.20 -7.25
C LEU A 382 7.25 1.27 -6.81
N ILE A 383 6.54 2.10 -7.56
CA ILE A 383 6.40 3.54 -7.25
C ILE A 383 5.64 3.74 -5.93
N ALA A 384 4.55 3.01 -5.72
CA ALA A 384 3.78 3.08 -4.49
C ALA A 384 4.62 2.64 -3.26
N ALA A 385 5.44 1.60 -3.41
CA ALA A 385 6.32 1.13 -2.34
C ALA A 385 7.40 2.16 -2.01
N GLU A 386 8.08 2.74 -3.01
CA GLU A 386 9.09 3.78 -2.79
C GLU A 386 8.52 4.98 -2.02
N LYS A 387 7.38 5.53 -2.49
CA LYS A 387 6.70 6.65 -1.84
C LYS A 387 6.34 6.38 -0.39
N THR A 388 5.94 5.15 -0.09
CA THR A 388 5.50 4.77 1.25
C THR A 388 6.64 4.20 2.09
N GLY A 389 7.86 4.11 1.57
CA GLY A 389 8.99 3.48 2.26
C GLY A 389 8.80 1.99 2.56
N ARG A 390 8.02 1.29 1.74
CA ARG A 390 7.93 -0.17 1.71
C ARG A 390 8.91 -0.71 0.66
N ILE A 391 9.22 -1.99 0.70
CA ILE A 391 10.14 -2.61 -0.25
C ILE A 391 9.35 -3.48 -1.24
N ALA A 392 9.28 -3.10 -2.51
CA ALA A 392 8.63 -3.91 -3.52
C ALA A 392 9.55 -5.02 -4.06
N HIS A 393 9.03 -6.24 -4.14
CA HIS A 393 9.60 -7.35 -4.89
C HIS A 393 8.59 -7.81 -5.93
N CYS A 394 8.88 -7.48 -7.19
CA CYS A 394 7.94 -7.61 -8.28
C CYS A 394 8.38 -8.63 -9.32
N VAL A 395 7.41 -9.26 -9.98
CA VAL A 395 7.59 -10.13 -11.15
C VAL A 395 6.76 -9.56 -12.30
N GLU A 396 7.33 -9.57 -13.50
CA GLU A 396 6.63 -9.27 -14.75
C GLU A 396 7.14 -10.23 -15.82
N ILE A 397 6.22 -10.89 -16.54
CA ILE A 397 6.57 -11.90 -17.54
C ILE A 397 7.03 -11.25 -18.85
N ASP A 398 6.55 -10.05 -19.12
CA ASP A 398 6.78 -9.31 -20.35
C ASP A 398 8.04 -8.41 -20.26
N PRO A 399 9.12 -8.74 -20.99
CA PRO A 399 10.36 -7.97 -20.90
C PRO A 399 10.23 -6.50 -21.27
N LEU A 400 9.25 -6.15 -22.13
CA LEU A 400 9.02 -4.76 -22.52
C LEU A 400 8.38 -3.96 -21.39
N TYR A 401 7.47 -4.56 -20.62
CA TYR A 401 6.89 -3.88 -19.46
C TYR A 401 7.89 -3.78 -18.31
N VAL A 402 8.80 -4.75 -18.16
CA VAL A 402 9.96 -4.58 -17.27
C VAL A 402 10.75 -3.34 -17.64
N ASP A 403 11.16 -3.19 -18.91
CA ASP A 403 11.89 -2.00 -19.37
C ASP A 403 11.14 -0.68 -19.14
N VAL A 404 9.81 -0.67 -19.30
CA VAL A 404 8.96 0.48 -18.98
C VAL A 404 8.99 0.79 -17.49
N ALA A 405 8.80 -0.22 -16.63
CA ALA A 405 8.81 -0.06 -15.18
C ALA A 405 10.16 0.50 -14.69
N LEU A 406 11.28 0.01 -15.21
CA LEU A 406 12.61 0.48 -14.85
C LEU A 406 12.82 1.96 -15.21
N ARG A 407 12.48 2.33 -16.45
CA ARG A 407 12.63 3.72 -16.92
C ARG A 407 11.69 4.67 -16.18
N ARG A 408 10.44 4.25 -15.93
CA ARG A 408 9.45 5.03 -15.17
C ARG A 408 9.91 5.27 -13.74
N PHE A 409 10.55 4.28 -13.11
CA PHE A 409 11.13 4.45 -11.79
C PHE A 409 12.33 5.42 -11.80
N GLU A 410 13.26 5.25 -12.75
CA GLU A 410 14.45 6.11 -12.88
C GLU A 410 14.07 7.56 -13.19
N GLU A 411 13.12 7.81 -14.10
CA GLU A 411 12.63 9.16 -14.41
C GLU A 411 12.07 9.86 -13.16
N ARG A 412 11.36 9.09 -12.32
CA ARG A 412 10.65 9.63 -11.17
C ARG A 412 11.53 9.88 -9.96
N PHE A 413 12.49 8.99 -9.70
CA PHE A 413 13.29 9.00 -8.47
C PHE A 413 14.80 9.19 -8.70
N GLY A 414 15.27 9.18 -9.95
CA GLY A 414 16.68 9.26 -10.31
C GLY A 414 17.50 8.01 -9.97
N THR A 415 16.88 7.00 -9.35
CA THR A 415 17.53 5.76 -8.95
C THR A 415 17.67 4.82 -10.15
N LYS A 416 18.92 4.50 -10.49
CA LYS A 416 19.24 3.56 -11.56
C LYS A 416 18.96 2.12 -11.18
N ALA A 417 18.36 1.38 -12.09
CA ALA A 417 18.22 -0.06 -11.98
C ALA A 417 19.52 -0.77 -12.34
N MET A 418 20.00 -1.65 -11.47
CA MET A 418 21.21 -2.44 -11.65
C MET A 418 20.85 -3.89 -11.95
N HIS A 419 21.31 -4.40 -13.09
CA HIS A 419 21.12 -5.80 -13.45
C HIS A 419 21.96 -6.70 -12.55
N VAL A 420 21.32 -7.52 -11.73
CA VAL A 420 21.95 -8.30 -10.65
C VAL A 420 23.04 -9.23 -11.19
N GLN A 421 22.79 -9.90 -12.31
CA GLN A 421 23.73 -10.87 -12.85
C GLN A 421 25.01 -10.23 -13.39
N THR A 422 24.97 -8.98 -13.85
CA THR A 422 26.11 -8.36 -14.57
C THR A 422 26.66 -7.10 -13.91
N GLY A 423 25.95 -6.55 -12.93
CA GLY A 423 26.32 -5.30 -12.25
C GLY A 423 26.22 -4.05 -13.14
N LEU A 424 25.59 -4.14 -14.30
CA LEU A 424 25.43 -3.01 -15.23
C LEU A 424 24.10 -2.29 -14.99
N ASP A 425 24.08 -0.98 -15.17
CA ASP A 425 22.82 -0.23 -15.22
C ASP A 425 22.06 -0.52 -16.53
N PHE A 426 20.80 -0.09 -16.60
CA PHE A 426 19.92 -0.35 -17.75
C PHE A 426 20.52 0.11 -19.08
N ALA A 427 21.07 1.33 -19.12
CA ALA A 427 21.65 1.91 -20.33
C ALA A 427 22.93 1.15 -20.76
N ALA A 428 23.81 0.83 -19.82
CA ALA A 428 25.03 0.09 -20.11
C ALA A 428 24.72 -1.35 -20.58
N LEU A 429 23.70 -2.00 -20.00
CA LEU A 429 23.28 -3.33 -20.43
C LEU A 429 22.70 -3.32 -21.86
N ARG A 430 21.90 -2.30 -22.18
CA ARG A 430 21.38 -2.08 -23.54
C ARG A 430 22.53 -1.96 -24.54
N ASP A 431 23.50 -1.09 -24.25
CA ASP A 431 24.60 -0.82 -25.18
C ASP A 431 25.47 -2.07 -25.37
N ARG A 432 25.71 -2.85 -24.31
CA ARG A 432 26.41 -4.14 -24.39
C ARG A 432 25.66 -5.15 -25.26
N ARG A 433 24.36 -5.36 -25.02
CA ARG A 433 23.54 -6.32 -25.79
C ARG A 433 23.46 -5.91 -27.26
N ALA A 434 23.37 -4.61 -27.54
CA ALA A 434 23.43 -4.08 -28.90
C ALA A 434 24.77 -4.37 -29.59
N ALA A 435 25.90 -4.23 -28.87
CA ALA A 435 27.23 -4.54 -29.40
C ALA A 435 27.47 -6.04 -29.63
N GLU A 436 26.85 -6.90 -28.82
CA GLU A 436 26.94 -8.37 -28.94
C GLU A 436 26.03 -8.95 -30.05
N GLY A 437 25.21 -8.12 -30.70
CA GLY A 437 24.25 -8.58 -31.69
C GLY A 437 23.08 -9.39 -31.10
N ASP A 438 22.92 -9.39 -29.77
CA ASP A 438 21.74 -9.88 -29.06
C ASP A 438 20.66 -8.78 -29.12
N VAL A 439 20.20 -8.51 -30.34
CA VAL A 439 19.11 -7.57 -30.60
C VAL A 439 17.88 -8.11 -29.86
N GLY A 440 17.23 -7.26 -29.06
CA GLY A 440 16.10 -7.58 -28.17
C GLY A 440 15.16 -8.72 -28.59
N GLN A 441 14.56 -9.42 -27.62
CA GLN A 441 13.37 -10.22 -27.92
C GLN A 441 12.34 -9.29 -28.59
N ALA A 442 12.08 -9.53 -29.88
CA ALA A 442 11.09 -8.80 -30.65
C ALA A 442 9.71 -9.11 -30.07
N ALA A 443 8.85 -8.10 -30.01
CA ALA A 443 7.45 -8.30 -29.66
C ALA A 443 6.84 -9.38 -30.59
N PRO A 444 6.19 -10.43 -30.07
CA PRO A 444 5.35 -11.28 -30.91
C PRO A 444 4.27 -10.40 -31.55
N GLY A 445 4.22 -10.34 -32.88
CA GLY A 445 3.08 -9.77 -33.62
C GLY A 445 3.18 -8.32 -34.09
N LEU A 446 4.37 -7.69 -34.15
CA LEU A 446 4.54 -6.43 -34.89
C LEU A 446 5.27 -6.71 -36.21
N ASP A 447 4.52 -6.86 -37.30
CA ASP A 447 5.10 -6.59 -38.62
C ASP A 447 5.49 -5.10 -38.69
N PRO A 448 6.67 -4.75 -39.21
CA PRO A 448 7.06 -3.36 -39.36
C PRO A 448 6.06 -2.64 -40.27
N ILE A 449 5.54 -1.51 -39.80
CA ILE A 449 4.74 -0.59 -40.63
C ILE A 449 5.61 -0.21 -41.84
N PRO A 450 5.16 -0.44 -43.09
CA PRO A 450 5.93 -0.03 -44.25
C PRO A 450 6.06 1.49 -44.24
N ASP A 451 7.30 1.98 -44.29
CA ASP A 451 7.57 3.39 -44.55
C ASP A 451 6.93 3.80 -45.87
N GLY A 452 5.97 4.73 -45.79
CA GLY A 452 5.47 5.47 -46.95
C GLY A 452 4.03 5.19 -47.32
N LEU A 453 3.08 5.84 -46.63
CA LEU A 453 1.83 6.27 -47.26
C LEU A 453 1.55 7.72 -46.84
N GLY A 454 1.80 8.61 -47.79
CA GLY A 454 1.57 10.04 -47.66
C GLY A 454 0.12 10.38 -47.33
N CYS A 455 -0.01 11.40 -46.50
CA CYS A 455 -1.22 12.11 -46.20
C CYS A 455 -2.05 12.37 -47.48
N SER A 456 -3.18 11.68 -47.63
CA SER A 456 -4.24 12.06 -48.56
C SER A 456 -5.56 12.06 -47.80
N VAL A 457 -6.09 13.27 -47.64
CA VAL A 457 -7.38 13.55 -47.04
C VAL A 457 -8.47 12.95 -47.92
N ILE A 458 -9.20 11.96 -47.42
CA ILE A 458 -10.44 11.49 -48.06
C ILE A 458 -11.60 11.92 -47.17
N ALA A 459 -12.43 12.81 -47.71
CA ALA A 459 -13.64 13.32 -47.10
C ALA A 459 -14.69 12.21 -46.92
N SER A 460 -15.31 12.17 -45.74
CA SER A 460 -16.41 11.27 -45.40
C SER A 460 -17.66 11.54 -46.28
N PRO A 461 -18.38 10.50 -46.74
CA PRO A 461 -19.71 10.69 -47.29
C PRO A 461 -20.74 10.85 -46.16
N THR A 462 -21.53 11.92 -46.26
CA THR A 462 -22.72 12.23 -45.47
C THR A 462 -23.77 11.12 -45.52
N VAL A 463 -24.24 10.65 -44.36
CA VAL A 463 -25.44 9.82 -44.21
C VAL A 463 -26.62 10.73 -43.79
N PRO A 464 -27.78 10.69 -44.47
CA PRO A 464 -28.90 11.58 -44.17
C PRO A 464 -29.71 11.13 -42.95
N ALA A 465 -30.23 12.12 -42.21
CA ALA A 465 -31.05 11.97 -41.03
C ALA A 465 -32.41 11.32 -41.32
N ILE A 466 -32.88 10.45 -40.42
CA ILE A 466 -34.24 9.87 -40.42
C ILE A 466 -35.03 10.54 -39.29
N GLU A 467 -36.14 11.20 -39.65
CA GLU A 467 -37.12 11.80 -38.74
C GLU A 467 -38.02 10.75 -38.05
N PRO A 468 -38.58 11.04 -36.85
CA PRO A 468 -39.40 10.09 -36.11
C PRO A 468 -40.87 10.15 -36.54
N ALA A 469 -41.45 8.99 -36.87
CA ALA A 469 -42.88 8.85 -37.12
C ALA A 469 -43.67 8.68 -35.80
N THR A 470 -44.67 9.54 -35.63
CA THR A 470 -45.72 9.47 -34.61
C THR A 470 -46.84 8.53 -35.06
N SER A 471 -47.33 7.65 -34.17
CA SER A 471 -48.74 7.25 -34.18
C SER A 471 -49.18 6.67 -32.84
N SER A 472 -50.14 7.34 -32.23
CA SER A 472 -51.01 6.88 -31.16
C SER A 472 -51.99 5.79 -31.62
N LEU A 473 -52.34 4.82 -30.77
CA LEU A 473 -53.70 4.63 -30.22
C LEU A 473 -53.91 3.28 -29.49
N HIS A 474 -54.66 3.41 -28.40
CA HIS A 474 -55.65 2.48 -27.84
C HIS A 474 -55.30 1.43 -26.76
N ALA A 475 -56.28 1.30 -25.87
CA ALA A 475 -56.20 0.84 -24.50
C ALA A 475 -57.12 -0.37 -24.24
N GLN A 476 -56.63 -1.28 -23.39
CA GLN A 476 -57.33 -2.22 -22.47
C GLN A 476 -58.12 -3.42 -23.04
N PRO A 477 -58.45 -4.50 -22.25
CA PRO A 477 -58.23 -4.71 -20.80
C PRO A 477 -57.63 -6.08 -20.33
N ARG A 478 -57.12 -6.06 -19.09
CA ARG A 478 -57.00 -7.09 -18.02
C ARG A 478 -57.17 -8.60 -18.36
N ARG A 479 -56.21 -9.43 -17.90
CA ARG A 479 -56.43 -10.52 -16.88
C ARG A 479 -55.16 -11.31 -16.46
N ARG A 480 -55.15 -11.64 -15.16
CA ARG A 480 -54.52 -12.77 -14.41
C ARG A 480 -53.06 -12.68 -13.92
N ARG A 481 -52.93 -12.73 -12.58
CA ARG A 481 -51.73 -13.01 -11.75
C ARG A 481 -51.28 -14.48 -11.89
N PRO A 482 -50.02 -14.80 -11.52
CA PRO A 482 -49.78 -15.59 -10.29
C PRO A 482 -48.51 -15.10 -9.51
N PRO A 483 -47.92 -15.81 -8.51
CA PRO A 483 -47.97 -15.38 -7.12
C PRO A 483 -46.63 -14.96 -6.47
N ASN A 484 -46.79 -14.18 -5.40
CA ASN A 484 -45.95 -13.87 -4.23
C ASN A 484 -44.58 -14.59 -4.08
N TRP A 485 -43.53 -13.77 -3.98
CA TRP A 485 -42.39 -14.03 -3.10
C TRP A 485 -42.26 -12.89 -2.08
N VAL A 486 -42.07 -13.29 -0.84
CA VAL A 486 -42.10 -12.50 0.40
C VAL A 486 -40.80 -11.70 0.53
N ILE A 487 -40.90 -10.38 0.65
CA ILE A 487 -39.79 -9.52 1.12
C ILE A 487 -39.99 -9.31 2.62
N ALA A 488 -39.10 -9.89 3.43
CA ALA A 488 -39.03 -9.62 4.87
C ALA A 488 -38.39 -8.23 5.08
N GLN A 489 -39.19 -7.26 5.51
CA GLN A 489 -38.70 -6.03 6.12
C GLN A 489 -38.61 -6.27 7.64
N THR A 490 -37.38 -6.31 8.17
CA THR A 490 -37.15 -6.20 9.62
C THR A 490 -37.07 -4.72 9.99
N THR A 491 -38.14 -4.24 10.59
CA THR A 491 -38.23 -2.99 11.34
C THR A 491 -37.61 -3.23 12.72
N GLU A 492 -36.59 -2.47 13.11
CA GLU A 492 -36.20 -2.35 14.52
C GLU A 492 -36.41 -0.93 15.03
N VAL A 493 -37.02 -0.90 16.20
CA VAL A 493 -37.61 0.24 16.90
C VAL A 493 -36.54 0.85 17.81
N ILE A 494 -36.26 2.14 17.66
CA ILE A 494 -35.56 2.92 18.70
C ILE A 494 -36.53 3.97 19.23
N GLY A 495 -37.03 3.71 20.44
CA GLY A 495 -37.79 4.66 21.23
C GLY A 495 -36.88 5.74 21.83
N LYS A 496 -37.25 7.00 21.63
CA LYS A 496 -36.78 8.15 22.42
C LYS A 496 -37.69 8.33 23.63
N ALA A 497 -37.11 8.55 24.81
CA ALA A 497 -37.72 9.36 25.86
C ALA A 497 -36.59 10.04 26.66
N GLY A 498 -36.63 11.37 26.74
CA GLY A 498 -35.64 12.18 27.42
C GLY A 498 -36.14 12.81 28.73
N ARG A 499 -35.18 13.45 29.41
CA ARG A 499 -35.27 14.72 30.18
C ARG A 499 -36.01 14.70 31.55
N PRO A 500 -35.80 15.71 32.43
CA PRO A 500 -35.47 17.14 32.20
C PRO A 500 -34.01 17.47 31.93
#